data_AF-D4KCF9-F1
#
_entry.id   AF-D4KCF9-F1
#
_cell.length_a   1.000
_cell.length_b   1.000
_cell.length_c   1.000
_cell.angle_alpha   90.00
_cell.angle_beta   90.00
_cell.angle_gamma   90.00
#
_symmetry.space_group_name_H-M   'P 1'
#
loop_
_entity.id
_entity.type
_entity.pdbx_description
1 polymer ?
#
loop_
_entity_poly.entity_id
_entity_poly.type
_entity_poly.pdbx_seq_one_letter_code
_entity_poly.pdbx_strand_id
1 'polypeptide(L)'
;MFKTFKNTAVCVLLAAIILTGCSTSVKNSVGNVAKENDWFYRIGDTPVVYDKDTHVMYYLFSKSGGNHAYGYMSPYYNEHGQMCYYVDGQVIPIEEVLIDVN
;
A
#
# COMPACT_ATOMS: atom_id res chain seq x y z
N MET A 1 -11.12 -7.14 -51.87
CA MET A 1 -11.58 -6.08 -50.95
C MET A 1 -12.10 -6.62 -49.60
N PHE A 2 -12.60 -7.85 -49.50
CA PHE A 2 -13.07 -8.45 -48.23
C PHE A 2 -11.98 -8.89 -47.23
N LYS A 3 -10.77 -9.20 -47.72
CA LYS A 3 -9.67 -9.74 -46.89
C LYS A 3 -9.04 -8.68 -45.98
N THR A 4 -8.95 -7.43 -46.46
CA THR A 4 -8.51 -6.28 -45.67
C THR A 4 -9.52 -5.91 -44.59
N PHE A 5 -10.82 -5.98 -44.89
CA PHE A 5 -11.89 -5.68 -43.92
C PHE A 5 -11.87 -6.64 -42.71
N LYS A 6 -11.64 -7.94 -42.96
CA LYS A 6 -11.55 -8.96 -41.90
C LYS A 6 -10.36 -8.73 -40.96
N ASN A 7 -9.21 -8.37 -41.52
CA ASN A 7 -8.00 -8.13 -40.72
C ASN A 7 -8.12 -6.85 -39.89
N THR A 8 -8.73 -5.79 -40.45
CA THR A 8 -8.98 -4.54 -39.71
C THR A 8 -9.96 -4.77 -38.56
N ALA A 9 -11.04 -5.53 -38.77
CA ALA A 9 -12.01 -5.83 -37.72
C ALA A 9 -11.39 -6.63 -36.56
N VAL A 10 -10.51 -7.60 -36.86
CA VAL A 10 -9.79 -8.39 -35.86
C VAL A 10 -8.83 -7.51 -35.04
N CYS A 11 -8.09 -6.60 -35.68
CA CYS A 11 -7.19 -5.68 -34.98
C CYS A 11 -7.93 -4.73 -34.03
N VAL A 12 -9.10 -4.22 -34.44
CA VAL A 12 -9.92 -3.33 -33.59
C VAL A 12 -10.48 -4.08 -32.38
N LEU A 13 -10.90 -5.34 -32.55
CA LEU A 13 -11.41 -6.17 -31.45
C LEU A 13 -10.30 -6.51 -30.44
N LEU A 14 -9.10 -6.85 -30.91
CA LEU A 14 -7.93 -7.08 -30.07
C LEU A 14 -7.54 -5.82 -29.28
N ALA A 15 -7.55 -4.65 -29.92
CA ALA A 15 -7.27 -3.39 -29.24
C ALA A 15 -8.26 -3.07 -28.11
N ALA A 16 -9.55 -3.41 -28.29
CA ALA A 16 -10.58 -3.18 -27.28
C ALA A 16 -10.41 -4.07 -26.03
N ILE A 17 -9.94 -5.32 -26.19
CA ILE A 17 -9.74 -6.26 -25.07
C ILE A 17 -8.53 -5.86 -24.20
N ILE A 18 -7.50 -5.29 -24.81
CA ILE A 18 -6.29 -4.86 -24.09
C ILE A 18 -6.58 -3.63 -23.20
N LEU A 19 -7.63 -2.86 -23.50
CA LEU A 19 -8.02 -1.65 -22.75
C LEU A 19 -8.91 -1.92 -21.52
N THR A 20 -9.45 -3.14 -21.34
CA THR A 20 -10.37 -3.46 -20.23
C THR A 20 -9.68 -4.00 -18.96
N GLY A 21 -8.35 -4.01 -18.91
CA GLY A 21 -7.59 -4.51 -17.76
C GLY A 21 -7.31 -3.45 -16.70
N CYS A 22 -8.33 -2.93 -16.02
CA CYS A 22 -8.13 -2.17 -14.78
C CYS A 22 -9.12 -2.66 -13.72
N SER A 23 -8.71 -3.69 -12.97
CA SER A 23 -9.42 -4.12 -11.78
C SER A 23 -9.28 -3.02 -10.73
N THR A 24 -10.38 -2.34 -10.41
CA THR A 24 -10.44 -1.49 -9.23
C THR A 24 -10.38 -2.39 -8.01
N SER A 25 -9.24 -2.40 -7.31
CA SER A 25 -9.14 -3.03 -6.02
C SER A 25 -10.12 -2.34 -5.07
N VAL A 26 -11.08 -3.10 -4.55
CA VAL A 26 -11.99 -2.64 -3.50
C VAL A 26 -11.14 -2.34 -2.28
N LYS A 27 -11.06 -1.06 -1.90
CA LYS A 27 -10.46 -0.65 -0.64
C LYS A 27 -11.41 -1.10 0.47
N ASN A 28 -11.10 -2.23 1.09
CA ASN A 28 -11.75 -2.61 2.34
C ASN A 28 -11.26 -1.64 3.42
N SER A 29 -12.08 -0.64 3.76
CA SER A 29 -11.84 0.23 4.91
C SER A 29 -12.71 -0.22 6.07
N VAL A 30 -12.08 -0.65 7.16
CA VAL A 30 -12.72 -0.87 8.45
C VAL A 30 -12.23 0.27 9.35
N GLY A 31 -13.08 1.25 9.62
CA GLY A 31 -12.68 2.47 10.33
C GLY A 31 -11.80 3.42 9.50
N ASN A 32 -11.03 4.29 10.17
CA ASN A 32 -10.08 5.23 9.53
C ASN A 32 -8.84 4.53 8.94
N VAL A 33 -8.87 3.21 8.75
CA VAL A 33 -7.75 2.41 8.26
C VAL A 33 -8.12 1.78 6.92
N ALA A 34 -7.23 1.92 5.94
CA ALA A 34 -7.40 1.33 4.62
C ALA A 34 -6.24 0.38 4.30
N LYS A 35 -6.54 -0.76 3.66
CA LYS A 35 -5.49 -1.67 3.16
C LYS A 35 -4.61 -0.94 2.15
N GLU A 36 -3.31 -0.81 2.43
CA GLU A 36 -2.33 -0.26 1.48
C GLU A 36 -1.85 -1.34 0.52
N ASN A 37 -1.52 -2.53 1.07
CA ASN A 37 -1.17 -3.74 0.32
C ASN A 37 -1.34 -4.99 1.22
N ASP A 38 -0.77 -6.14 0.83
CA ASP A 38 -0.89 -7.41 1.57
C ASP A 38 -0.08 -7.47 2.88
N TRP A 39 0.76 -6.46 3.14
CA TRP A 39 1.59 -6.35 4.34
C TRP A 39 1.26 -5.11 5.18
N PHE A 40 0.79 -4.02 4.57
CA PHE A 40 0.63 -2.74 5.26
C PHE A 40 -0.81 -2.22 5.21
N TYR A 41 -1.20 -1.58 6.30
CA TYR A 41 -2.41 -0.81 6.43
C TYR A 41 -2.08 0.67 6.59
N ARG A 42 -2.80 1.54 5.88
CA ARG A 42 -2.65 3.00 5.94
C ARG A 42 -3.60 3.59 6.97
N ILE A 43 -3.08 4.54 7.75
CA ILE A 43 -3.85 5.31 8.72
C ILE A 43 -4.38 6.58 8.05
N GLY A 44 -5.69 6.62 7.83
CA GLY A 44 -6.40 7.71 7.16
C GLY A 44 -5.81 8.03 5.78
N ASP A 45 -5.77 9.32 5.45
CA ASP A 45 -5.13 9.84 4.23
C ASP A 45 -3.66 10.29 4.50
N THR A 46 -3.04 9.80 5.57
CA THR A 46 -1.67 10.17 5.93
C THR A 46 -0.64 9.31 5.19
N PRO A 47 0.63 9.74 5.09
CA PRO A 47 1.72 8.89 4.59
C PRO A 47 2.10 7.75 5.57
N VAL A 48 1.44 7.64 6.73
CA VAL A 48 1.78 6.66 7.77
C VAL A 48 1.06 5.34 7.50
N VAL A 49 1.82 4.26 7.58
CA VAL A 49 1.33 2.88 7.49
C VAL A 49 1.81 2.08 8.69
N TYR A 50 1.13 0.97 9.00
CA TYR A 50 1.62 -0.02 9.94
C TYR A 50 1.67 -1.41 9.31
N ASP A 51 2.66 -2.20 9.73
CA ASP A 51 2.80 -3.60 9.32
C ASP A 51 1.69 -4.45 9.94
N LYS A 52 1.07 -5.33 9.15
CA LYS A 52 -0.10 -6.09 9.59
C LYS A 52 0.18 -7.06 10.73
N ASP A 53 1.41 -7.56 10.84
CA ASP A 53 1.76 -8.66 11.74
C ASP A 53 2.36 -8.07 13.03
N THR A 54 3.28 -7.13 12.89
CA THR A 54 4.03 -6.50 13.98
C THR A 54 3.39 -5.22 14.51
N HIS A 55 2.46 -4.61 13.77
CA HIS A 55 1.82 -3.33 14.08
C HIS A 55 2.78 -2.13 14.15
N VAL A 56 4.06 -2.31 13.79
CA VAL A 56 5.08 -1.24 13.78
C VAL A 56 4.75 -0.21 12.70
N MET A 57 4.87 1.07 13.04
CA MET A 57 4.52 2.18 12.17
C MET A 57 5.70 2.71 11.33
N TYR A 58 5.40 3.14 10.10
CA TYR A 58 6.35 3.67 9.12
C TYR A 58 5.79 4.86 8.33
N TYR A 59 6.65 5.78 7.92
CA TYR A 59 6.36 6.76 6.87
C TYR A 59 6.64 6.16 5.49
N LEU A 60 5.69 6.26 4.57
CA LEU A 60 5.84 5.86 3.17
C LEU A 60 6.00 7.10 2.29
N PHE A 61 7.22 7.34 1.78
CA PHE A 61 7.58 8.59 1.09
C PHE A 61 7.24 8.61 -0.40
N SER A 62 7.39 7.47 -1.07
CA SER A 62 7.03 7.35 -2.47
C SER A 62 6.24 6.08 -2.71
N LYS A 63 5.39 6.11 -3.71
CA LYS A 63 4.74 4.94 -4.26
C LYS A 63 5.15 4.92 -5.71
N SER A 64 5.97 3.95 -6.10
CA SER A 64 6.18 3.73 -7.53
C SER A 64 4.84 3.30 -8.15
N GLY A 65 4.63 3.47 -9.46
CA GLY A 65 3.46 2.92 -10.13
C GLY A 65 3.75 1.48 -10.57
N GLY A 66 2.85 0.53 -10.33
CA GLY A 66 2.91 -0.83 -10.88
C GLY A 66 2.93 -1.98 -9.86
N ASN A 67 3.07 -3.21 -10.35
CA ASN A 67 2.92 -4.45 -9.58
C ASN A 67 4.03 -4.72 -8.53
N HIS A 68 5.10 -3.92 -8.52
CA HIS A 68 6.26 -4.08 -7.63
C HIS A 68 6.66 -2.78 -6.93
N ALA A 69 5.70 -1.87 -6.79
CA ALA A 69 5.98 -0.55 -6.29
C ALA A 69 6.15 -0.51 -4.77
N TYR A 70 7.37 -0.74 -4.30
CA TYR A 70 7.79 -0.26 -3.00
C TYR A 70 8.55 1.03 -3.21
N GLY A 71 8.12 2.09 -2.53
CA GLY A 71 8.95 3.28 -2.38
C GLY A 71 9.71 3.26 -1.08
N TYR A 72 10.41 4.36 -0.80
CA TYR A 72 11.21 4.50 0.40
C TYR A 72 10.30 4.55 1.64
N MET A 73 10.74 3.88 2.71
CA MET A 73 10.07 3.90 4.00
C MET A 73 11.08 4.27 5.08
N SER A 74 10.64 5.03 6.08
CA SER A 74 11.36 5.18 7.34
C SER A 74 10.48 4.75 8.49
N PRO A 75 11.07 4.33 9.62
CA PRO A 75 10.32 4.16 10.84
C PRO A 75 9.59 5.45 11.24
N TYR A 76 8.40 5.32 11.80
CA TYR A 76 7.67 6.44 12.40
C TYR A 76 8.15 6.65 13.83
N TYR A 77 8.53 7.88 14.15
CA TYR A 77 8.84 8.31 15.51
C TYR A 77 7.80 9.33 15.97
N ASN A 78 7.35 9.23 17.21
CA ASN A 78 6.52 10.25 17.84
C ASN A 78 7.34 11.52 18.14
N GLU A 79 6.69 12.55 18.69
CA GLU A 79 7.34 13.82 19.06
C GLU A 79 8.43 13.68 20.13
N HIS A 80 8.47 12.56 20.83
CA HIS A 80 9.50 12.21 21.82
C HIS A 80 10.64 11.37 21.23
N GLY A 81 10.63 11.10 19.93
CA GLY A 81 11.67 10.32 19.26
C GLY A 81 11.55 8.80 19.49
N GLN A 82 10.37 8.32 19.87
CA GLN A 82 10.13 6.90 20.13
C GLN A 82 9.41 6.23 18.94
N MET A 83 9.82 5.01 18.63
CA MET A 83 9.09 4.12 17.74
C MET A 83 7.68 3.84 18.29
N CYS A 84 6.71 3.55 17.42
CA CYS A 84 5.33 3.29 17.84
C CYS A 84 4.68 2.10 17.14
N TYR A 85 3.72 1.49 17.84
CA TYR A 85 2.72 0.57 17.32
C TYR A 85 1.40 1.27 17.02
N TYR A 86 0.63 0.74 16.08
CA TYR A 86 -0.78 1.09 15.89
C TYR A 86 -1.68 -0.07 16.32
N VAL A 87 -2.43 0.09 17.40
CA VAL A 87 -3.29 -0.94 17.97
C VAL A 87 -4.66 -0.34 18.27
N ASP A 88 -5.73 -0.94 17.74
CA ASP A 88 -7.12 -0.57 18.01
C ASP A 88 -7.43 0.93 17.91
N GLY A 89 -6.87 1.59 16.90
CA GLY A 89 -7.09 3.02 16.67
C GLY A 89 -6.14 3.96 17.41
N GLN A 90 -5.21 3.42 18.20
CA GLN A 90 -4.29 4.17 19.05
C GLN A 90 -2.83 3.98 18.65
N VAL A 91 -2.04 5.04 18.80
CA VAL A 91 -0.59 5.03 18.62
C VAL A 91 0.05 4.83 20.00
N ILE A 92 0.81 3.75 20.17
CA ILE A 92 1.40 3.35 21.45
C ILE A 92 2.93 3.31 21.27
N PRO A 93 3.72 4.03 22.10
CA PRO A 93 5.17 3.98 22.00
C PRO A 93 5.70 2.58 22.33
N ILE A 94 6.75 2.15 21.62
CA ILE A 94 7.48 0.93 21.95
C ILE A 94 8.36 1.25 23.16
N GLU A 95 8.14 0.54 24.28
CA GLU A 95 9.02 0.61 25.43
C GLU A 95 10.33 -0.13 25.11
N GLU A 96 11.44 0.60 25.14
CA GLU A 96 12.76 -0.03 25.04
C GLU A 96 13.07 -0.72 26.37
N VAL A 97 13.05 -2.05 26.37
CA VAL A 97 13.62 -2.82 27.47
C VAL A 97 15.13 -2.66 27.37
N LEU A 98 15.71 -1.85 28.26
CA LEU A 98 17.15 -1.81 28.46
C LEU A 98 17.59 -3.18 28.95
N ILE A 99 18.15 -3.96 28.02
CA ILE A 99 18.86 -5.18 28.38
C ILE A 99 20.22 -4.72 28.91
N ASP A 100 20.34 -4.60 30.22
CA ASP A 100 21.64 -4.41 30.86
C ASP A 100 22.51 -5.61 30.48
N VAL A 101 23.45 -5.40 29.58
CA VAL A 101 24.47 -6.38 29.23
C VAL A 101 25.45 -6.41 30.40
N ASN A 102 25.19 -7.33 31.32
CA ASN A 102 26.03 -7.60 32.49
C ASN A 102 27.25 -8.44 32.10
#